data_AF-A0A2U8DPX7-F1
#
_entry.id   AF-A0A2U8DPX7-F1
#
_cell.length_a   1.000
_cell.length_b   1.000
_cell.length_c   1.000
_cell.angle_alpha   90.00
_cell.angle_beta   90.00
_cell.angle_gamma   90.00
#
_symmetry.space_group_name_H-M   'P 1'
#
loop_
_entity.id
_entity.type
_entity.pdbx_description
1 polymer ?
#
loop_
_entity_poly.entity_id
_entity_poly.type
_entity_poly.pdbx_seq_one_letter_code
_entity_poly.pdbx_strand_id
1 'polypeptide(L)'
;MKLEKTVVNRKLGVLDVIIFLVIISILYLAIAPGIKGNVSTSGIQVSTDVSNLPIYVLKSVGRMTGAYILSVIFTLIYGYIAAHNEKAEKVMVPILDILQSIPVLSFLPAVVLGLIAVFPSHNIGLELSSIILIFTGQAWNMTFSFYHSIKILPKDLEEASGVFGLNKWQKFKKLEVPFAVIGLVWNSMMSWSGGWFFLMACEMFTLKGKDFRLEGIGSFLQTAATQGDKKALLWGIAALIFVIVILDQLVWKPVTVWADKFKMELTESGEAPHSFVLTLLRRSVIIEFLIKKIYEPIAENLNDAVDRFVVKLGSKEKIEEKGIGFIIRLIVRILIYGILLYSGFNAFKLLMQLSKNEWGRILPSVGYSFLRVVAAQVIALIWTVPVGVAIGMNKKVANVLQPIIQVVASIPATALFPVILIYFMNKLGGLNIASVILMLMGTQWYILFNVIAGAMAIPEDLKAATKTFGINGWKKWKVLILPSIFPYLLTGMVTATGGCWNASIVSEYVNFGGKTMSTIGLGALISEATEKGNYPLLLIATIIMCIVVVGVNKTLWKRLYVLSEEKFKIEL
;
A
#
# COMPACT_ATOMS: atom_id res chain seq x y z
N MET A 1 -37.17 10.86 -4.69
CA MET A 1 -37.18 9.88 -5.80
C MET A 1 -36.14 8.82 -5.46
N LYS A 2 -36.54 7.63 -4.96
CA LYS A 2 -35.61 6.55 -4.62
C LYS A 2 -35.03 6.01 -5.92
N LEU A 3 -33.79 6.35 -6.23
CA LEU A 3 -33.01 5.62 -7.23
C LEU A 3 -32.76 4.22 -6.63
N GLU A 4 -33.62 3.26 -6.95
CA GLU A 4 -33.23 1.85 -6.86
C GLU A 4 -32.02 1.68 -7.79
N LYS A 5 -30.81 1.80 -7.23
CA LYS A 5 -29.60 1.29 -7.87
C LYS A 5 -29.83 -0.22 -7.96
N THR A 6 -30.34 -0.68 -9.10
CA THR A 6 -30.43 -2.10 -9.42
C THR A 6 -29.07 -2.71 -9.14
N VAL A 7 -28.98 -3.51 -8.08
CA VAL A 7 -27.81 -4.36 -7.84
C VAL A 7 -27.82 -5.36 -8.98
N VAL A 8 -27.15 -5.02 -10.08
CA VAL A 8 -27.01 -5.91 -11.22
C VAL A 8 -26.21 -7.10 -10.71
N ASN A 9 -26.92 -8.20 -10.39
CA ASN A 9 -26.34 -9.52 -10.20
C ASN A 9 -25.74 -9.95 -11.54
N ARG A 10 -24.52 -9.47 -11.83
CA ARG A 10 -23.75 -9.89 -12.99
C ARG A 10 -23.39 -11.35 -12.79
N LYS A 11 -23.95 -12.23 -13.62
CA LYS A 11 -23.50 -13.63 -13.73
C LYS A 11 -22.06 -13.63 -14.25
N LEU A 12 -21.27 -14.63 -13.85
CA LEU A 12 -19.92 -14.86 -14.39
C LEU A 12 -20.00 -14.85 -15.92
N GLY A 13 -19.42 -13.82 -16.53
CA GLY A 13 -19.44 -13.61 -17.97
C GLY A 13 -18.14 -14.06 -18.62
N VAL A 14 -18.14 -14.11 -19.95
CA VAL A 14 -16.92 -14.34 -20.77
C VAL A 14 -15.82 -13.34 -20.39
N LEU A 15 -16.21 -12.11 -20.03
CA LEU A 15 -15.29 -11.06 -19.61
C LEU A 15 -14.58 -11.39 -18.29
N ASP A 16 -15.25 -12.07 -17.35
CA ASP A 16 -14.63 -12.52 -16.09
C ASP A 16 -13.61 -13.65 -16.33
N VAL A 17 -13.90 -14.55 -17.28
CA VAL A 17 -12.95 -15.60 -17.71
C VAL A 17 -11.71 -14.97 -18.37
N ILE A 18 -11.91 -13.97 -19.24
CA ILE A 18 -10.81 -13.24 -19.86
C ILE A 18 -9.96 -12.54 -18.81
N ILE A 19 -10.59 -11.86 -17.84
CA ILE A 19 -9.87 -11.23 -16.72
C ILE A 19 -9.07 -12.29 -15.96
N PHE A 20 -9.67 -13.43 -15.63
CA PHE A 20 -8.98 -14.49 -14.89
C PHE A 20 -7.78 -15.05 -15.66
N LEU A 21 -7.91 -15.26 -16.98
CA LEU A 21 -6.80 -15.66 -17.84
C LEU A 21 -5.70 -14.59 -17.90
N VAL A 22 -6.08 -13.31 -17.92
CA VAL A 22 -5.12 -12.20 -17.89
C VAL A 22 -4.36 -12.19 -16.56
N ILE A 23 -5.04 -12.38 -15.43
CA ILE A 23 -4.40 -12.47 -14.11
C ILE A 23 -3.40 -13.63 -14.08
N ILE A 24 -3.83 -14.82 -14.49
CA ILE A 24 -2.95 -16.00 -14.55
C ILE A 24 -1.75 -15.75 -15.45
N SER A 25 -1.98 -15.11 -16.61
CA SER A 25 -0.91 -14.78 -17.55
C SER A 25 0.09 -13.79 -16.95
N ILE A 26 -0.39 -12.75 -16.26
CA ILE A 26 0.46 -11.77 -15.56
C ILE A 26 1.26 -12.45 -14.46
N LEU A 27 0.63 -13.32 -13.65
CA LEU A 27 1.30 -14.07 -12.59
C LEU A 27 2.37 -15.03 -13.15
N TYR A 28 2.06 -15.73 -14.23
CA TYR A 28 3.04 -16.57 -14.91
C TYR A 28 4.19 -15.74 -15.48
N LEU A 29 3.90 -14.64 -16.17
CA LEU A 29 4.94 -13.74 -16.70
C LEU A 29 5.81 -13.17 -15.58
N ALA A 30 5.20 -12.86 -14.44
CA ALA A 30 5.91 -12.41 -13.27
C ALA A 30 6.89 -13.49 -12.81
N ILE A 31 6.50 -14.77 -12.76
CA ILE A 31 7.32 -15.89 -12.25
C ILE A 31 8.29 -16.50 -13.29
N ALA A 32 7.95 -16.43 -14.59
CA ALA A 32 8.61 -17.14 -15.68
C ALA A 32 10.14 -16.91 -15.77
N PRO A 33 10.66 -15.68 -15.56
CA PRO A 33 12.11 -15.44 -15.53
C PRO A 33 12.83 -16.27 -14.45
N GLY A 34 12.17 -16.54 -13.33
CA GLY A 34 12.74 -17.32 -12.24
C GLY A 34 12.87 -18.82 -12.52
N ILE A 35 12.03 -19.37 -13.40
CA ILE A 35 11.99 -20.82 -13.68
C ILE A 35 13.31 -21.31 -14.28
N LYS A 36 13.88 -20.55 -15.21
CA LYS A 36 15.12 -20.88 -15.92
C LYS A 36 16.35 -20.13 -15.39
N GLY A 37 16.16 -19.22 -14.42
CA GLY A 37 17.24 -18.41 -13.88
C GLY A 37 18.26 -19.24 -13.10
N ASN A 38 19.53 -19.11 -13.48
CA ASN A 38 20.63 -19.58 -12.64
C ASN A 38 20.71 -18.69 -11.40
N VAL A 39 20.66 -19.32 -10.24
CA VAL A 39 20.69 -18.65 -8.95
C VAL A 39 22.14 -18.55 -8.53
N SER A 40 22.70 -17.34 -8.44
CA SER A 40 24.02 -17.10 -7.82
C SER A 40 23.80 -16.37 -6.50
N THR A 41 24.44 -16.82 -5.42
CA THR A 41 24.31 -16.17 -4.11
C THR A 41 24.81 -14.74 -4.18
N SER A 42 24.22 -13.84 -3.38
CA SER A 42 24.92 -12.60 -3.05
C SER A 42 26.12 -12.98 -2.20
N GLY A 43 27.35 -12.62 -2.60
CA GLY A 43 28.55 -12.81 -1.77
C GLY A 43 28.61 -11.91 -0.53
N ILE A 44 27.52 -11.19 -0.21
CA ILE A 44 27.44 -10.22 0.88
C ILE A 44 27.11 -10.94 2.19
N GLN A 45 28.01 -10.85 3.17
CA GLN A 45 27.74 -11.19 4.56
C GLN A 45 27.46 -9.92 5.36
N VAL A 46 26.30 -9.84 5.99
CA VAL A 46 25.91 -8.70 6.82
C VAL A 46 26.42 -8.94 8.25
N SER A 47 27.23 -8.02 8.77
CA SER A 47 27.72 -8.07 10.16
C SER A 47 26.62 -7.63 11.13
N THR A 48 26.58 -8.23 12.32
CA THR A 48 25.72 -7.83 13.45
C THR A 48 26.38 -6.77 14.34
N ASP A 49 27.54 -6.24 13.97
CA ASP A 49 28.21 -5.15 14.69
C ASP A 49 27.37 -3.86 14.66
N VAL A 50 27.10 -3.33 15.86
CA VAL A 50 26.26 -2.15 16.07
C VAL A 50 26.83 -0.90 15.38
N SER A 51 28.15 -0.83 15.17
CA SER A 51 28.80 0.28 14.45
C SER A 51 28.37 0.40 12.98
N ASN A 52 27.88 -0.69 12.37
CA ASN A 52 27.42 -0.70 10.98
C ASN A 52 25.95 -0.25 10.84
N LEU A 53 25.22 -0.07 11.95
CA LEU A 53 23.82 0.36 11.91
C LEU A 53 23.59 1.67 11.14
N PRO A 54 24.39 2.74 11.31
CA PRO A 54 24.15 3.99 10.59
C PRO A 54 24.21 3.83 9.07
N ILE A 55 25.16 3.05 8.54
CA ILE A 55 25.28 2.81 7.10
C ILE A 55 24.15 1.90 6.59
N TYR A 56 23.77 0.88 7.36
CA TYR A 56 22.64 0.00 7.01
C TYR A 56 21.31 0.75 6.99
N VAL A 57 21.06 1.61 7.98
CA VAL A 57 19.94 2.55 8.00
C VAL A 57 19.92 3.41 6.74
N LEU A 58 21.05 4.04 6.40
CA LEU A 58 21.12 4.96 5.27
C LEU A 58 20.80 4.27 3.95
N LYS A 59 21.32 3.05 3.74
CA LYS A 59 21.03 2.24 2.54
C LYS A 59 19.56 1.86 2.46
N SER A 60 18.97 1.42 3.55
CA SER A 60 17.53 1.10 3.62
C SER A 60 16.64 2.32 3.35
N VAL A 61 16.93 3.46 3.99
CA VAL A 61 16.21 4.72 3.73
C VAL A 61 16.39 5.17 2.29
N GLY A 62 17.58 4.99 1.71
CA GLY A 62 17.86 5.28 0.30
C GLY A 62 16.97 4.48 -0.66
N ARG A 63 16.87 3.15 -0.46
CA ARG A 63 15.99 2.27 -1.24
C ARG A 63 14.52 2.68 -1.11
N MET A 64 14.08 2.91 0.13
CA MET A 64 12.73 3.38 0.45
C MET A 64 12.39 4.71 -0.24
N THR A 65 13.35 5.65 -0.26
CA THR A 65 13.20 6.95 -0.93
C THR A 65 13.11 6.78 -2.45
N GLY A 66 14.00 5.96 -3.04
CA GLY A 66 13.97 5.66 -4.47
C GLY A 66 12.64 5.03 -4.91
N ALA A 67 12.15 4.06 -4.14
CA ALA A 67 10.86 3.43 -4.37
C ALA A 67 9.71 4.44 -4.24
N TYR A 68 9.74 5.29 -3.21
CA TYR A 68 8.70 6.29 -2.98
C TYR A 68 8.62 7.33 -4.10
N ILE A 69 9.77 7.80 -4.61
CA ILE A 69 9.82 8.72 -5.76
C ILE A 69 9.16 8.07 -6.98
N LEU A 70 9.48 6.81 -7.28
CA LEU A 70 8.84 6.06 -8.37
C LEU A 70 7.33 5.92 -8.14
N SER A 71 6.91 5.65 -6.91
CA SER A 71 5.50 5.51 -6.54
C SER A 71 4.71 6.81 -6.67
N VAL A 72 5.30 7.96 -6.34
CA VAL A 72 4.67 9.27 -6.55
C VAL A 72 4.55 9.58 -8.04
N ILE A 73 5.60 9.36 -8.83
CA ILE A 73 5.56 9.56 -10.29
C ILE A 73 4.48 8.68 -10.92
N PHE A 74 4.46 7.39 -10.57
CA PHE A 74 3.44 6.45 -11.02
C PHE A 74 2.04 6.91 -10.61
N THR A 75 1.85 7.33 -9.36
CA THR A 75 0.57 7.83 -8.83
C THR A 75 0.03 8.99 -9.66
N LEU A 76 0.87 10.00 -9.90
CA LEU A 76 0.47 11.21 -10.62
C LEU A 76 0.13 10.90 -12.08
N ILE A 77 0.87 10.02 -12.76
CA ILE A 77 0.62 9.67 -14.16
C ILE A 77 -0.58 8.72 -14.28
N TYR A 78 -0.53 7.60 -13.57
CA TYR A 78 -1.53 6.53 -13.65
C TYR A 78 -2.89 7.01 -13.16
N GLY A 79 -2.93 7.68 -12.01
CA GLY A 79 -4.16 8.22 -11.42
C GLY A 79 -4.78 9.32 -12.28
N TYR A 80 -3.96 10.22 -12.85
CA TYR A 80 -4.46 11.28 -13.75
C TYR A 80 -5.10 10.70 -15.02
N ILE A 81 -4.44 9.74 -15.68
CA ILE A 81 -4.96 9.10 -16.90
C ILE A 81 -6.26 8.35 -16.58
N ALA A 82 -6.29 7.59 -15.49
CA ALA A 82 -7.46 6.85 -15.06
C ALA A 82 -8.64 7.77 -14.69
N ALA A 83 -8.38 8.94 -14.13
CA ALA A 83 -9.43 9.89 -13.74
C ALA A 83 -10.08 10.59 -14.95
N HIS A 84 -9.30 10.91 -15.99
CA HIS A 84 -9.75 11.73 -17.11
C HIS A 84 -10.22 10.95 -18.35
N ASN A 85 -9.95 9.65 -18.42
CA ASN A 85 -10.30 8.85 -19.59
C ASN A 85 -11.14 7.63 -19.19
N GLU A 86 -12.44 7.67 -19.50
CA GLU A 86 -13.38 6.59 -19.15
C GLU A 86 -13.00 5.21 -19.70
N LYS A 87 -12.33 5.15 -20.87
CA LYS A 87 -11.87 3.87 -21.43
C LYS A 87 -10.67 3.35 -20.66
N ALA A 88 -9.76 4.24 -20.26
CA ALA A 88 -8.62 3.89 -19.44
C ALA A 88 -9.07 3.47 -18.04
N GLU A 89 -9.98 4.20 -17.41
CA GLU A 89 -10.60 3.91 -16.11
C GLU A 89 -11.13 2.47 -16.02
N LYS A 90 -11.89 2.04 -17.04
CA LYS A 90 -12.49 0.69 -17.12
C LYS A 90 -11.47 -0.46 -17.17
N VAL A 91 -10.19 -0.16 -17.46
CA VAL A 91 -9.11 -1.15 -17.59
C VAL A 91 -8.09 -0.99 -16.47
N MET A 92 -7.60 0.24 -16.27
CA MET A 92 -6.54 0.58 -15.33
C MET A 92 -6.98 0.38 -13.87
N VAL A 93 -8.16 0.83 -13.48
CA VAL A 93 -8.63 0.69 -12.08
C VAL A 93 -8.78 -0.78 -11.69
N PRO A 94 -9.43 -1.65 -12.49
CA PRO A 94 -9.46 -3.09 -12.20
C PRO A 94 -8.09 -3.77 -12.17
N ILE A 95 -7.16 -3.37 -13.06
CA ILE A 95 -5.79 -3.91 -13.02
C ILE A 95 -5.09 -3.50 -11.73
N LEU A 96 -5.21 -2.23 -11.32
CA LEU A 96 -4.65 -1.73 -10.07
C LEU A 96 -5.22 -2.50 -8.86
N ASP A 97 -6.54 -2.77 -8.86
CA ASP A 97 -7.22 -3.56 -7.83
C ASP A 97 -6.71 -5.00 -7.72
N ILE A 98 -6.41 -5.62 -8.85
CA ILE A 98 -5.85 -6.97 -8.90
C ILE A 98 -4.39 -6.93 -8.42
N LEU A 99 -3.57 -6.03 -8.97
CA LEU A 99 -2.14 -5.97 -8.68
C LEU A 99 -1.88 -5.67 -7.20
N GLN A 100 -2.71 -4.84 -6.55
CA GLN A 100 -2.58 -4.58 -5.12
C GLN A 100 -2.83 -5.80 -4.23
N SER A 101 -3.54 -6.80 -4.76
CA SER A 101 -3.86 -8.04 -4.04
C SER A 101 -2.76 -9.10 -4.19
N ILE A 102 -1.82 -8.91 -5.13
CA ILE A 102 -0.72 -9.85 -5.36
C ILE A 102 0.39 -9.56 -4.35
N PRO A 103 0.79 -10.53 -3.54
CA PRO A 103 1.86 -10.31 -2.58
C PRO A 103 3.23 -10.14 -3.23
N VAL A 104 4.05 -9.28 -2.63
CA VAL A 104 5.42 -9.04 -3.07
C VAL A 104 6.24 -10.34 -3.15
N LEU A 105 6.14 -11.22 -2.14
CA LEU A 105 6.87 -12.49 -2.12
C LEU A 105 6.51 -13.44 -3.27
N SER A 106 5.31 -13.30 -3.86
CA SER A 106 4.86 -14.17 -4.95
C SER A 106 5.62 -13.95 -6.25
N PHE A 107 6.09 -12.72 -6.50
CA PHE A 107 6.85 -12.36 -7.69
C PHE A 107 8.29 -11.94 -7.40
N LEU A 108 8.67 -11.87 -6.12
CA LEU A 108 10.04 -11.56 -5.67
C LEU A 108 11.11 -12.43 -6.36
N PRO A 109 11.01 -13.78 -6.40
CA PRO A 109 12.06 -14.61 -7.02
C PRO A 109 12.34 -14.22 -8.47
N ALA A 110 11.31 -13.79 -9.19
CA ALA A 110 11.41 -13.64 -10.61
C ALA A 110 11.74 -12.20 -11.03
N VAL A 111 11.33 -11.19 -10.26
CA VAL A 111 11.92 -9.84 -10.36
C VAL A 111 13.42 -9.91 -10.08
N VAL A 112 13.82 -10.60 -9.01
CA VAL A 112 15.23 -10.72 -8.66
C VAL A 112 16.02 -11.48 -9.73
N LEU A 113 15.59 -12.69 -10.10
CA LEU A 113 16.33 -13.48 -11.09
C LEU A 113 16.35 -12.80 -12.46
N GLY A 114 15.28 -12.09 -12.84
CA GLY A 114 15.25 -11.29 -14.07
C GLY A 114 16.28 -10.17 -14.05
N LEU A 115 16.36 -9.39 -12.97
CA LEU A 115 17.30 -8.27 -12.87
C LEU A 115 18.74 -8.70 -12.64
N ILE A 116 18.99 -9.81 -11.94
CA ILE A 116 20.32 -10.41 -11.86
C ILE A 116 20.76 -10.92 -13.24
N ALA A 117 19.86 -11.50 -14.04
CA ALA A 117 20.21 -11.93 -15.39
C ALA A 117 20.58 -10.76 -16.31
N VAL A 118 19.94 -9.59 -16.14
CA VAL A 118 20.27 -8.35 -16.87
C VAL A 118 21.57 -7.72 -16.37
N PHE A 119 21.82 -7.76 -15.06
CA PHE A 119 23.01 -7.18 -14.41
C PHE A 119 23.82 -8.24 -13.63
N PRO A 120 24.47 -9.20 -14.31
CA PRO A 120 25.06 -10.38 -13.66
C PRO A 120 26.33 -10.10 -12.87
N SER A 121 27.04 -9.02 -13.17
CA SER A 121 28.36 -8.70 -12.59
C SER A 121 28.31 -7.79 -11.37
N HIS A 122 27.16 -7.18 -11.06
CA HIS A 122 27.03 -6.17 -10.00
C HIS A 122 25.79 -6.43 -9.14
N ASN A 123 25.87 -6.07 -7.85
CA ASN A 123 24.72 -6.12 -6.94
C ASN A 123 23.58 -5.14 -7.31
N ILE A 124 23.76 -4.34 -8.37
CA ILE A 124 22.75 -3.42 -8.92
C ILE A 124 21.45 -4.15 -9.23
N GLY A 125 21.51 -5.38 -9.75
CA GLY A 125 20.31 -6.17 -10.01
C GLY A 125 19.47 -6.41 -8.75
N LEU A 126 20.11 -6.72 -7.62
CA LEU A 126 19.45 -6.91 -6.32
C LEU A 126 18.93 -5.58 -5.73
N GLU A 127 19.71 -4.51 -5.84
CA GLU A 127 19.32 -3.17 -5.40
C GLU A 127 18.07 -2.68 -6.13
N LEU A 128 18.06 -2.77 -7.46
CA LEU A 128 16.91 -2.41 -8.29
C LEU A 128 15.71 -3.31 -8.01
N SER A 129 15.93 -4.61 -7.78
CA SER A 129 14.85 -5.53 -7.42
C SER A 129 14.18 -5.09 -6.12
N SER A 130 14.97 -4.75 -5.10
CA SER A 130 14.43 -4.28 -3.83
C SER A 130 13.63 -3.00 -3.99
N ILE A 131 14.13 -2.03 -4.76
CA ILE A 131 13.42 -0.77 -5.03
C ILE A 131 12.09 -1.03 -5.76
N ILE A 132 12.09 -1.88 -6.79
CA ILE A 132 10.86 -2.22 -7.53
C ILE A 132 9.85 -2.95 -6.64
N LEU A 133 10.32 -3.89 -5.81
CA LEU A 133 9.45 -4.65 -4.91
C LEU A 133 8.83 -3.73 -3.85
N ILE A 134 9.61 -2.82 -3.25
CA ILE A 134 9.10 -1.81 -2.31
C ILE A 134 8.12 -0.86 -3.01
N PHE A 135 8.42 -0.44 -4.24
CA PHE A 135 7.57 0.43 -5.04
C PHE A 135 6.15 -0.15 -5.19
N THR A 136 6.03 -1.46 -5.40
CA THR A 136 4.72 -2.10 -5.50
C THR A 136 3.92 -1.94 -4.20
N GLY A 137 4.55 -2.08 -3.04
CA GLY A 137 3.89 -1.86 -1.75
C GLY A 137 3.48 -0.39 -1.49
N GLN A 138 4.16 0.57 -2.11
CA GLN A 138 3.95 1.99 -1.88
C GLN A 138 2.97 2.65 -2.86
N ALA A 139 2.87 2.17 -4.11
CA ALA A 139 2.16 2.87 -5.18
C ALA A 139 0.62 2.83 -5.04
N TRP A 140 0.05 1.74 -4.54
CA TRP A 140 -1.40 1.44 -4.69
C TRP A 140 -2.31 2.45 -4.00
N ASN A 141 -2.15 2.64 -2.68
CA ASN A 141 -3.01 3.52 -1.89
C ASN A 141 -2.92 4.98 -2.34
N MET A 142 -1.72 5.45 -2.66
CA MET A 142 -1.51 6.80 -3.21
C MET A 142 -2.22 6.97 -4.55
N THR A 143 -2.11 6.00 -5.45
CA THR A 143 -2.76 6.03 -6.76
C THR A 143 -4.28 6.10 -6.65
N PHE A 144 -4.90 5.25 -5.81
CA PHE A 144 -6.35 5.29 -5.57
C PHE A 144 -6.76 6.61 -4.94
N SER A 145 -6.04 7.09 -3.93
CA SER A 145 -6.35 8.37 -3.28
C SER A 145 -6.32 9.52 -4.27
N PHE A 146 -5.28 9.60 -5.10
CA PHE A 146 -5.14 10.66 -6.11
C PHE A 146 -6.25 10.58 -7.15
N TYR A 147 -6.50 9.40 -7.71
CA TYR A 147 -7.61 9.15 -8.64
C TYR A 147 -8.96 9.57 -8.06
N HIS A 148 -9.30 9.11 -6.85
CA HIS A 148 -10.57 9.44 -6.21
C HIS A 148 -10.70 10.93 -5.88
N SER A 149 -9.61 11.58 -5.46
CA SER A 149 -9.60 13.02 -5.19
C SER A 149 -9.98 13.82 -6.44
N ILE A 150 -9.44 13.45 -7.61
CA ILE A 150 -9.79 14.10 -8.88
C ILE A 150 -11.27 13.82 -9.24
N LYS A 151 -11.76 12.58 -9.04
CA LYS A 151 -13.15 12.21 -9.39
C LYS A 151 -14.21 12.90 -8.52
N ILE A 152 -13.86 13.31 -7.30
CA ILE A 152 -14.77 13.98 -6.34
C ILE A 152 -14.65 15.51 -6.41
N LEU A 153 -13.75 16.03 -7.26
CA LEU A 153 -13.57 17.46 -7.45
C LEU A 153 -14.92 18.15 -7.74
N PRO A 154 -15.32 19.19 -6.97
CA PRO A 154 -16.58 19.89 -7.19
C PRO A 154 -16.66 20.51 -8.59
N LYS A 155 -17.82 20.35 -9.24
CA LYS A 155 -18.06 20.86 -10.60
C LYS A 155 -17.81 22.36 -10.71
N ASP A 156 -18.18 23.13 -9.69
CA ASP A 156 -18.02 24.58 -9.68
C ASP A 156 -16.55 25.01 -9.85
N LEU A 157 -15.61 24.25 -9.26
CA LEU A 157 -14.17 24.51 -9.43
C LEU A 157 -13.68 24.12 -10.83
N GLU A 158 -14.24 23.04 -11.40
CA GLU A 158 -13.95 22.66 -12.78
C GLU A 158 -14.44 23.72 -13.77
N GLU A 159 -15.68 24.19 -13.61
CA GLU A 159 -16.27 25.24 -14.44
C GLU A 159 -15.50 26.55 -14.31
N ALA A 160 -15.14 26.96 -13.09
CA ALA A 160 -14.28 28.11 -12.84
C ALA A 160 -12.94 28.00 -13.59
N SER A 161 -12.30 26.83 -13.59
CA SER A 161 -11.04 26.60 -14.33
C SER A 161 -11.19 26.84 -15.84
N GLY A 162 -12.36 26.51 -16.39
CA GLY A 162 -12.72 26.78 -17.78
C GLY A 162 -12.90 28.28 -18.05
N VAL A 163 -13.58 29.00 -17.16
CA VAL A 163 -13.76 30.46 -17.24
C VAL A 163 -12.43 31.20 -17.18
N PHE A 164 -11.50 30.76 -16.33
CA PHE A 164 -10.13 31.31 -16.26
C PHE A 164 -9.23 30.90 -17.43
N GLY A 165 -9.72 30.10 -18.38
CA GLY A 165 -8.97 29.68 -19.56
C GLY A 165 -7.76 28.80 -19.25
N LEU A 166 -7.77 28.07 -18.12
CA LEU A 166 -6.63 27.25 -17.72
C LEU A 166 -6.45 26.09 -18.71
N ASN A 167 -5.23 25.93 -19.21
CA ASN A 167 -4.89 24.75 -20.01
C ASN A 167 -4.83 23.48 -19.12
N LYS A 168 -4.80 22.28 -19.72
CA LYS A 168 -4.82 21.01 -18.96
C LYS A 168 -3.73 20.90 -17.89
N TRP A 169 -2.56 21.43 -18.17
CA TRP A 169 -1.42 21.36 -17.27
C TRP A 169 -1.50 22.40 -16.15
N GLN A 170 -2.03 23.59 -16.45
CA GLN A 170 -2.36 24.60 -15.46
C GLN A 170 -3.49 24.12 -14.55
N LYS A 171 -4.55 23.51 -15.10
CA LYS A 171 -5.61 22.86 -14.32
C LYS A 171 -5.03 21.78 -13.40
N PHE A 172 -4.19 20.89 -13.94
CA PHE A 172 -3.51 19.85 -13.15
C PHE A 172 -2.74 20.43 -11.97
N LYS A 173 -1.89 21.44 -12.18
CA LYS A 173 -1.05 22.02 -11.12
C LYS A 173 -1.77 22.94 -10.14
N LYS A 174 -2.70 23.76 -10.63
CA LYS A 174 -3.31 24.84 -9.84
C LYS A 174 -4.61 24.41 -9.18
N LEU A 175 -5.26 23.37 -9.68
CA LEU A 175 -6.53 22.88 -9.15
C LEU A 175 -6.43 21.44 -8.67
N GLU A 176 -6.08 20.49 -9.56
CA GLU A 176 -6.23 19.06 -9.26
C GLU A 176 -5.22 18.56 -8.22
N VAL A 177 -3.93 18.88 -8.40
CA VAL A 177 -2.89 18.51 -7.43
C VAL A 177 -3.18 19.14 -6.07
N PRO A 178 -3.38 20.47 -5.93
CA PRO A 178 -3.74 21.11 -4.66
C PRO A 178 -4.94 20.47 -3.97
N PHE A 179 -6.01 20.17 -4.71
CA PHE A 179 -7.20 19.51 -4.17
C PHE A 179 -6.88 18.10 -3.65
N ALA A 180 -6.01 17.37 -4.35
CA ALA A 180 -5.61 16.01 -3.97
C ALA A 180 -4.47 15.96 -2.94
N VAL A 181 -3.80 17.08 -2.61
CA VAL A 181 -2.59 17.10 -1.76
C VAL A 181 -2.85 16.46 -0.39
N ILE A 182 -3.99 16.74 0.25
CA ILE A 182 -4.28 16.20 1.59
C ILE A 182 -4.37 14.68 1.56
N GLY A 183 -5.18 14.14 0.64
CA GLY A 183 -5.30 12.70 0.44
C GLY A 183 -3.97 12.06 0.05
N LEU A 184 -3.22 12.71 -0.85
CA LEU A 184 -1.93 12.23 -1.32
C LEU A 184 -0.90 12.18 -0.20
N VAL A 185 -0.76 13.22 0.63
CA VAL A 185 0.19 13.27 1.75
C VAL A 185 -0.16 12.22 2.80
N TRP A 186 -1.44 12.07 3.15
CA TRP A 186 -1.87 11.05 4.10
C TRP A 186 -1.55 9.64 3.60
N ASN A 187 -1.90 9.34 2.35
CA ASN A 187 -1.61 8.04 1.76
C ASN A 187 -0.12 7.83 1.50
N SER A 188 0.66 8.89 1.32
CA SER A 188 2.12 8.83 1.24
C SER A 188 2.75 8.36 2.55
N MET A 189 2.31 8.89 3.70
CA MET A 189 2.76 8.42 5.01
C MET A 189 2.41 6.94 5.21
N MET A 190 1.19 6.56 4.88
CA MET A 190 0.73 5.17 5.01
C MET A 190 1.52 4.22 4.10
N SER A 191 1.78 4.63 2.86
CA SER A 191 2.60 3.89 1.92
C SER A 191 4.06 3.79 2.40
N TRP A 192 4.63 4.86 2.94
CA TRP A 192 5.97 4.82 3.53
C TRP A 192 6.07 3.82 4.68
N SER A 193 5.09 3.85 5.59
CA SER A 193 4.98 2.85 6.66
C SER A 193 4.87 1.42 6.09
N GLY A 194 4.05 1.23 5.06
CA GLY A 194 3.93 -0.05 4.34
C GLY A 194 5.22 -0.50 3.65
N GLY A 195 6.06 0.42 3.17
CA GLY A 195 7.35 0.06 2.58
C GLY A 195 8.31 -0.55 3.59
N TRP A 196 8.32 -0.10 4.85
CA TRP A 196 9.12 -0.73 5.92
C TRP A 196 8.74 -2.19 6.17
N PHE A 197 7.45 -2.53 6.00
CA PHE A 197 6.96 -3.90 6.13
C PHE A 197 7.63 -4.81 5.08
N PHE A 198 7.71 -4.38 3.82
CA PHE A 198 8.30 -5.16 2.72
C PHE A 198 9.82 -5.10 2.67
N LEU A 199 10.42 -4.02 3.18
CA LEU A 199 11.87 -3.78 3.16
C LEU A 199 12.65 -5.01 3.64
N MET A 200 12.25 -5.61 4.76
CA MET A 200 12.96 -6.76 5.30
C MET A 200 12.97 -7.96 4.34
N ALA A 201 11.82 -8.29 3.75
CA ALA A 201 11.74 -9.37 2.76
C ALA A 201 12.51 -9.06 1.46
N CYS A 202 12.66 -7.78 1.11
CA CYS A 202 13.41 -7.37 -0.08
C CYS A 202 14.92 -7.37 0.17
N GLU A 203 15.37 -7.00 1.37
CA GLU A 203 16.80 -6.92 1.70
C GLU A 203 17.41 -8.27 2.02
N MET A 204 16.65 -9.22 2.58
CA MET A 204 17.12 -10.58 2.85
C MET A 204 16.03 -11.60 2.57
N PHE A 205 16.37 -12.59 1.74
CA PHE A 205 15.50 -13.74 1.46
C PHE A 205 16.36 -14.93 1.00
N THR A 206 15.76 -16.12 1.03
CA THR A 206 16.39 -17.36 0.57
C THR A 206 15.62 -17.90 -0.63
N LEU A 207 16.32 -18.37 -1.65
CA LEU A 207 15.73 -18.95 -2.86
C LEU A 207 16.56 -20.14 -3.32
N LYS A 208 15.94 -21.32 -3.42
CA LYS A 208 16.60 -22.60 -3.76
C LYS A 208 17.83 -22.88 -2.87
N GLY A 209 17.70 -22.60 -1.57
CA GLY A 209 18.78 -22.77 -0.59
C GLY A 209 19.96 -21.80 -0.74
N LYS A 210 19.83 -20.76 -1.57
CA LYS A 210 20.81 -19.69 -1.72
C LYS A 210 20.32 -18.43 -1.05
N ASP A 211 21.18 -17.84 -0.23
CA ASP A 211 20.90 -16.60 0.46
C ASP A 211 21.17 -15.39 -0.43
N PHE A 212 20.21 -14.50 -0.44
CA PHE A 212 20.28 -13.19 -1.07
C PHE A 212 20.16 -12.13 0.02
N ARG A 213 21.17 -11.28 0.10
CA ARG A 213 21.29 -10.24 1.12
C ARG A 213 21.79 -8.95 0.51
N LEU A 214 21.20 -7.85 0.94
CA LEU A 214 21.67 -6.50 0.75
C LEU A 214 22.07 -5.90 2.10
N GLU A 215 23.04 -4.98 2.08
CA GLU A 215 23.40 -4.22 3.27
C GLU A 215 22.26 -3.25 3.62
N GLY A 216 21.60 -3.47 4.75
CA GLY A 216 20.40 -2.76 5.16
C GLY A 216 19.92 -3.18 6.54
N ILE A 217 19.08 -2.35 7.17
CA ILE A 217 18.58 -2.60 8.52
C ILE A 217 17.70 -3.85 8.59
N GLY A 218 16.97 -4.17 7.53
CA GLY A 218 16.16 -5.38 7.44
C GLY A 218 17.01 -6.64 7.42
N SER A 219 18.10 -6.65 6.66
CA SER A 219 19.08 -7.75 6.68
C SER A 219 19.80 -7.85 8.02
N PHE A 220 20.14 -6.72 8.65
CA PHE A 220 20.76 -6.70 9.97
C PHE A 220 19.83 -7.33 11.02
N LEU A 221 18.57 -6.91 11.07
CA LEU A 221 17.56 -7.43 12.01
C LEU A 221 17.33 -8.93 11.81
N GLN A 222 17.20 -9.37 10.56
CA GLN A 222 17.02 -10.80 10.26
C GLN A 222 18.27 -11.63 10.56
N THR A 223 19.47 -11.10 10.28
CA THR A 223 20.73 -11.79 10.59
C THR A 223 20.91 -11.91 12.10
N ALA A 224 20.67 -10.85 12.86
CA ALA A 224 20.69 -10.88 14.33
C ALA A 224 19.65 -11.88 14.89
N ALA A 225 18.43 -11.89 14.35
CA ALA A 225 17.40 -12.85 14.74
C ALA A 225 17.77 -14.30 14.39
N THR A 226 18.39 -14.54 13.25
CA THR A 226 18.84 -15.88 12.81
C THR A 226 19.98 -16.40 13.67
N GLN A 227 20.93 -15.53 14.04
CA GLN A 227 22.06 -15.86 14.90
C GLN A 227 21.69 -15.91 16.39
N GLY A 228 20.49 -15.44 16.78
CA GLY A 228 20.07 -15.36 18.17
C GLY A 228 20.77 -14.24 18.98
N ASP A 229 21.41 -13.27 18.31
CA ASP A 229 22.04 -12.12 18.96
C ASP A 229 20.98 -11.11 19.39
N LYS A 230 20.55 -11.25 20.65
CA LYS A 230 19.54 -10.38 21.27
C LYS A 230 20.01 -8.93 21.39
N LYS A 231 21.32 -8.70 21.58
CA LYS A 231 21.86 -7.35 21.77
C LYS A 231 21.85 -6.60 20.44
N ALA A 232 22.35 -7.22 19.38
CA ALA A 232 22.26 -6.66 18.03
C ALA A 232 20.81 -6.42 17.62
N LEU A 233 19.91 -7.39 17.87
CA LEU A 233 18.48 -7.24 17.57
C LEU A 233 17.85 -6.03 18.26
N LEU A 234 18.12 -5.83 19.57
CA LEU A 234 17.60 -4.67 20.32
C LEU A 234 18.13 -3.34 19.77
N TRP A 235 19.43 -3.25 19.48
CA TRP A 235 20.02 -2.04 18.88
C TRP A 235 19.50 -1.77 17.48
N GLY A 236 19.27 -2.81 16.68
CA GLY A 236 18.64 -2.68 15.36
C GLY A 236 17.21 -2.15 15.45
N ILE A 237 16.40 -2.66 16.38
CA ILE A 237 15.03 -2.16 16.59
C ILE A 237 15.07 -0.71 17.09
N ALA A 238 15.96 -0.38 18.03
CA ALA A 238 16.12 0.98 18.52
C ALA A 238 16.54 1.96 17.41
N ALA A 239 17.50 1.58 16.56
CA ALA A 239 17.92 2.38 15.41
C ALA A 239 16.77 2.57 14.41
N LEU A 240 15.98 1.53 14.14
CA LEU A 240 14.82 1.62 13.26
C LEU A 240 13.77 2.60 13.81
N ILE A 241 13.40 2.46 15.09
CA ILE A 241 12.45 3.36 15.76
C ILE A 241 12.97 4.80 15.73
N PHE A 242 14.25 5.01 16.04
CA PHE A 242 14.88 6.33 16.02
C PHE A 242 14.79 6.98 14.64
N VAL A 243 15.08 6.23 13.57
CA VAL A 243 15.00 6.72 12.19
C VAL A 243 13.56 7.04 11.80
N ILE A 244 12.59 6.22 12.20
CA ILE A 244 11.17 6.47 11.94
C ILE A 244 10.72 7.76 12.62
N VAL A 245 11.08 7.97 13.89
CA VAL A 245 10.77 9.20 14.63
C VAL A 245 11.43 10.41 13.97
N ILE A 246 12.70 10.30 13.56
CA ILE A 246 13.40 11.38 12.86
C ILE A 246 12.71 11.72 11.54
N LEU A 247 12.39 10.72 10.72
CA LEU A 247 11.71 10.96 9.44
C LEU A 247 10.31 11.55 9.63
N ASP A 248 9.58 11.11 10.66
CA ASP A 248 8.31 11.70 11.03
C ASP A 248 8.43 13.19 11.37
N GLN A 249 9.38 13.56 12.23
CA GLN A 249 9.56 14.96 12.64
C GLN A 249 10.17 15.84 11.55
N LEU A 250 11.10 15.31 10.74
CA LEU A 250 11.83 16.09 9.72
C LEU A 250 11.11 16.15 8.37
N VAL A 251 10.35 15.12 8.00
CA VAL A 251 9.74 15.01 6.67
C VAL A 251 8.22 15.06 6.77
N TRP A 252 7.61 14.12 7.47
CA TRP A 252 6.16 13.94 7.42
C TRP A 252 5.40 15.08 8.09
N LYS A 253 5.74 15.43 9.33
CA LYS A 253 5.07 16.50 10.07
C LYS A 253 5.11 17.87 9.38
N PRO A 254 6.25 18.33 8.82
CA PRO A 254 6.29 19.55 8.00
C PRO A 254 5.39 19.48 6.76
N VAL A 255 5.39 18.34 6.04
CA VAL A 255 4.59 18.15 4.83
C VAL A 255 3.10 18.12 5.17
N THR A 256 2.69 17.47 6.26
CA THR A 256 1.30 17.44 6.73
C THR A 256 0.81 18.83 7.11
N VAL A 257 1.61 19.61 7.86
CA VAL A 257 1.26 21.00 8.21
C VAL A 257 1.23 21.90 6.98
N TRP A 258 2.10 21.66 6.00
CA TRP A 258 2.07 22.38 4.73
C TRP A 258 0.82 22.03 3.91
N ALA A 259 0.36 20.78 3.93
CA ALA A 259 -0.81 20.32 3.20
C ALA A 259 -2.12 20.91 3.75
N ASP A 260 -2.16 21.25 5.05
CA ASP A 260 -3.33 21.82 5.72
C ASP A 260 -3.82 23.14 5.08
N LYS A 261 -2.92 23.89 4.41
CA LYS A 261 -3.29 25.12 3.69
C LYS A 261 -4.25 24.90 2.51
N PHE A 262 -4.38 23.66 2.04
CA PHE A 262 -5.29 23.28 0.95
C PHE A 262 -6.62 22.73 1.46
N LYS A 263 -6.84 22.75 2.78
CA LYS A 263 -8.06 22.26 3.39
C LYS A 263 -9.20 23.22 3.12
N MET A 264 -10.23 22.72 2.45
CA MET A 264 -11.41 23.50 2.09
C MET A 264 -12.48 23.35 3.18
N GLU A 265 -12.33 24.11 4.27
CA GLU A 265 -13.35 24.22 5.33
C GLU A 265 -14.02 25.59 5.28
N LEU A 266 -15.36 25.61 5.31
CA LEU A 266 -16.16 26.84 5.33
C LEU A 266 -16.17 27.52 6.71
N THR A 267 -15.65 26.87 7.74
CA THR A 267 -15.59 27.36 9.12
C THR A 267 -14.21 27.07 9.72
N GLU A 268 -13.47 28.12 10.08
CA GLU A 268 -12.23 28.02 10.85
C GLU A 268 -12.55 27.44 12.23
N SER A 269 -12.40 26.12 12.40
CA SER A 269 -12.74 25.45 13.66
C SER A 269 -11.61 24.58 14.22
N GLY A 270 -10.42 25.18 14.37
CA GLY A 270 -9.31 24.59 15.12
C GLY A 270 -8.09 25.52 15.23
N GLU A 271 -7.27 25.35 16.28
CA GLU A 271 -5.91 25.90 16.32
C GLU A 271 -5.11 25.32 15.14
N ALA A 272 -4.39 26.17 14.40
CA ALA A 272 -3.59 25.73 13.27
C ALA A 272 -2.50 24.73 13.73
N PRO A 273 -2.33 23.59 13.05
CA PRO A 273 -1.32 22.61 13.45
C PRO A 273 0.09 23.20 13.32
N HIS A 274 0.91 23.04 14.37
CA HIS A 274 2.26 23.60 14.43
C HIS A 274 3.35 22.56 14.10
N SER A 275 4.29 22.93 13.22
CA SER A 275 5.52 22.17 12.95
C SER A 275 6.74 23.04 13.17
N PHE A 276 7.55 22.67 14.18
CA PHE A 276 8.80 23.36 14.52
C PHE A 276 9.77 23.44 13.35
N VAL A 277 9.97 22.32 12.64
CA VAL A 277 10.87 22.25 11.48
C VAL A 277 10.36 23.14 10.36
N LEU A 278 9.06 23.13 10.07
CA LEU A 278 8.49 24.01 9.05
C LEU A 278 8.67 25.49 9.43
N THR A 279 8.50 25.85 10.71
CA THR A 279 8.76 27.20 11.20
C THR A 279 10.22 27.60 11.05
N LEU A 280 11.17 26.70 11.37
CA LEU A 280 12.59 26.93 11.14
C LEU A 280 12.91 27.12 9.66
N LEU A 281 12.39 26.25 8.78
CA LEU A 281 12.60 26.35 7.33
C LEU A 281 12.09 27.68 6.77
N ARG A 282 10.90 28.13 7.20
CA ARG A 282 10.32 29.42 6.78
C ARG A 282 11.07 30.64 7.32
N ARG A 283 11.75 30.52 8.46
CA ARG A 283 12.57 31.59 9.06
C ARG A 283 14.01 31.59 8.57
N SER A 284 14.43 30.54 7.85
CA SER A 284 15.82 30.40 7.39
C SER A 284 16.08 31.25 6.15
N VAL A 285 16.94 32.25 6.31
CA VAL A 285 17.41 33.12 5.22
C VAL A 285 18.13 32.31 4.14
N ILE A 286 18.84 31.24 4.51
CA ILE A 286 19.53 30.36 3.55
C ILE A 286 18.50 29.61 2.70
N ILE A 287 17.45 29.07 3.32
CA ILE A 287 16.40 28.37 2.59
C ILE A 287 15.64 29.34 1.69
N GLU A 288 15.33 30.55 2.17
CA GLU A 288 14.71 31.59 1.33
C GLU A 288 15.61 31.97 0.14
N PHE A 289 16.91 32.13 0.36
CA PHE A 289 17.89 32.39 -0.70
C PHE A 289 17.95 31.24 -1.71
N LEU A 290 18.01 29.99 -1.26
CA LEU A 290 18.01 28.82 -2.14
C LEU A 290 16.71 28.71 -2.93
N ILE A 291 15.56 29.00 -2.29
CA ILE A 291 14.26 28.99 -2.96
C ILE A 291 14.24 30.07 -4.06
N LYS A 292 14.53 31.32 -3.71
CA LYS A 292 14.44 32.45 -4.66
C LYS A 292 15.49 32.40 -5.76
N LYS A 293 16.71 31.95 -5.47
CA LYS A 293 17.83 32.03 -6.41
C LYS A 293 18.09 30.75 -7.18
N ILE A 294 17.68 29.59 -6.66
CA ILE A 294 17.90 28.29 -7.30
C ILE A 294 16.58 27.64 -7.70
N TYR A 295 15.65 27.46 -6.75
CA TYR A 295 14.42 26.71 -7.02
C TYR A 295 13.46 27.45 -7.95
N GLU A 296 13.11 28.69 -7.64
CA GLU A 296 12.14 29.49 -8.42
C GLU A 296 12.56 29.62 -9.89
N PRO A 297 13.80 30.02 -10.23
CA PRO A 297 14.20 30.13 -11.63
C PRO A 297 14.19 28.79 -12.38
N ILE A 298 14.60 27.70 -11.73
CA ILE A 298 14.58 26.37 -12.34
C ILE A 298 13.14 25.91 -12.54
N ALA A 299 12.29 26.07 -11.51
CA ALA A 299 10.89 25.67 -11.55
C ALA A 299 10.10 26.47 -12.60
N GLU A 300 10.32 27.78 -12.69
CA GLU A 300 9.73 28.65 -13.71
C GLU A 300 10.21 28.27 -15.12
N ASN A 301 11.52 28.11 -15.34
CA ASN A 301 12.03 27.68 -16.64
C ASN A 301 11.50 26.30 -17.06
N LEU A 302 11.40 25.36 -16.13
CA LEU A 302 10.83 24.03 -16.38
C LEU A 302 9.33 24.14 -16.66
N ASN A 303 8.61 24.97 -15.90
CA ASN A 303 7.19 25.24 -16.13
C ASN A 303 6.98 25.81 -17.52
N ASP A 304 7.72 26.85 -17.91
CA ASP A 304 7.61 27.47 -19.23
C ASP A 304 8.00 26.51 -20.35
N ALA A 305 9.01 25.67 -20.14
CA ALA A 305 9.39 24.64 -21.11
C ALA A 305 8.27 23.61 -21.30
N VAL A 306 7.64 23.14 -20.21
CA VAL A 306 6.52 22.19 -20.28
C VAL A 306 5.27 22.87 -20.84
N ASP A 307 4.95 24.10 -20.44
CA ASP A 307 3.81 24.87 -20.97
C ASP A 307 3.94 25.06 -22.48
N ARG A 308 5.12 25.50 -22.97
CA ARG A 308 5.41 25.60 -24.41
C ARG A 308 5.27 24.25 -25.12
N PHE A 309 5.76 23.17 -24.51
CA PHE A 309 5.68 21.82 -25.06
C PHE A 309 4.23 21.30 -25.14
N VAL A 310 3.44 21.50 -24.08
CA VAL A 310 2.03 21.08 -24.02
C VAL A 310 1.17 21.88 -24.99
N VAL A 311 1.40 23.19 -25.11
CA VAL A 311 0.72 24.04 -26.10
C VAL A 311 1.05 23.59 -27.53
N LYS A 312 2.33 23.29 -27.81
CA LYS A 312 2.78 22.77 -29.12
C LYS A 312 2.22 21.38 -29.45
N LEU A 313 1.93 20.56 -28.44
CA LEU A 313 1.24 19.27 -28.62
C LEU A 313 -0.27 19.44 -28.81
N GLY A 314 -0.88 20.40 -28.12
CA GLY A 314 -2.31 20.74 -28.24
C GLY A 314 -2.68 21.39 -29.58
N SER A 315 -1.70 21.98 -30.27
CA SER A 315 -1.88 22.58 -31.60
C SER A 315 -1.68 21.60 -32.76
N LYS A 316 -1.40 20.30 -32.51
CA LYS A 316 -1.45 19.30 -33.58
C LYS A 316 -2.91 18.97 -33.86
N GLU A 317 -3.38 19.38 -35.04
CA GLU A 317 -4.60 18.88 -35.66
C GLU A 317 -4.71 17.37 -35.47
N LYS A 318 -5.93 16.87 -35.25
CA LYS A 318 -6.25 15.44 -35.35
C LYS A 318 -5.70 14.95 -36.69
N ILE A 319 -4.53 14.35 -36.68
CA ILE A 319 -4.03 13.58 -37.81
C ILE A 319 -5.06 12.45 -37.96
N GLU A 320 -5.86 12.51 -39.02
CA GLU A 320 -6.66 11.37 -39.45
C GLU A 320 -5.71 10.17 -39.51
N GLU A 321 -5.93 9.18 -38.63
CA GLU A 321 -5.17 7.93 -38.63
C GLU A 321 -5.45 7.19 -39.94
N LYS A 322 -4.77 7.55 -41.03
CA LYS A 322 -4.73 6.77 -42.25
C LYS A 322 -4.10 5.42 -41.94
N GLY A 323 -4.82 4.32 -42.24
CA GLY A 323 -4.43 2.90 -42.42
C GLY A 323 -3.36 2.27 -41.51
N ILE A 324 -2.19 2.89 -41.38
CA ILE A 324 -1.03 2.44 -40.61
C ILE A 324 -1.36 2.36 -39.11
N GLY A 325 -2.15 3.29 -38.57
CA GLY A 325 -2.60 3.25 -37.17
C GLY A 325 -3.51 2.04 -36.85
N PHE A 326 -4.26 1.55 -37.85
CA PHE A 326 -5.05 0.32 -37.70
C PHE A 326 -4.17 -0.91 -37.67
N ILE A 327 -3.19 -1.01 -38.58
CA ILE A 327 -2.24 -2.14 -38.64
C ILE A 327 -1.42 -2.22 -37.35
N ILE A 328 -0.88 -1.09 -36.86
CA ILE A 328 -0.13 -1.06 -35.60
C ILE A 328 -1.02 -1.50 -34.43
N ARG A 329 -2.26 -0.99 -34.34
CA ARG A 329 -3.20 -1.42 -33.29
C ARG A 329 -3.56 -2.90 -33.39
N LEU A 330 -3.70 -3.43 -34.60
CA LEU A 330 -3.97 -4.85 -34.83
C LEU A 330 -2.79 -5.73 -34.42
N ILE A 331 -1.56 -5.36 -34.81
CA ILE A 331 -0.32 -6.03 -34.40
C ILE A 331 -0.18 -6.03 -32.89
N VAL A 332 -0.36 -4.87 -32.23
CA VAL A 332 -0.29 -4.77 -30.77
C VAL A 332 -1.34 -5.66 -30.09
N ARG A 333 -2.57 -5.69 -30.60
CA ARG A 333 -3.62 -6.59 -30.08
C ARG A 333 -3.25 -8.07 -30.27
N ILE A 334 -2.79 -8.46 -31.45
CA ILE A 334 -2.37 -9.83 -31.74
C ILE A 334 -1.22 -10.24 -30.82
N LEU A 335 -0.22 -9.37 -30.62
CA LEU A 335 0.88 -9.61 -29.68
C LEU A 335 0.39 -9.77 -28.25
N ILE A 336 -0.51 -8.89 -27.78
CA ILE A 336 -1.08 -9.01 -26.43
C ILE A 336 -1.85 -10.33 -26.29
N TYR A 337 -2.72 -10.68 -27.23
CA TYR A 337 -3.46 -11.94 -27.18
C TYR A 337 -2.55 -13.16 -27.30
N GLY A 338 -1.51 -13.10 -28.14
CA GLY A 338 -0.50 -14.14 -28.27
C GLY A 338 0.28 -14.35 -26.98
N ILE A 339 0.74 -13.27 -26.33
CA ILE A 339 1.42 -13.32 -25.03
C ILE A 339 0.49 -13.89 -23.96
N LEU A 340 -0.79 -13.48 -23.93
CA LEU A 340 -1.78 -13.98 -22.98
C LEU A 340 -2.02 -15.49 -23.17
N LEU A 341 -2.26 -15.94 -24.41
CA LEU A 341 -2.49 -17.36 -24.69
C LEU A 341 -1.25 -18.20 -24.38
N TYR A 342 -0.07 -17.74 -24.78
CA TYR A 342 1.20 -18.41 -24.47
C TYR A 342 1.43 -18.51 -22.97
N SER A 343 1.25 -17.40 -22.25
CA SER A 343 1.48 -17.34 -20.80
C SER A 343 0.45 -18.19 -20.04
N GLY A 344 -0.83 -18.10 -20.42
CA GLY A 344 -1.90 -18.93 -19.85
C GLY A 344 -1.69 -20.42 -20.09
N PHE A 345 -1.24 -20.82 -21.29
CA PHE A 345 -0.93 -22.22 -21.59
C PHE A 345 0.25 -22.74 -20.76
N ASN A 346 1.33 -21.95 -20.63
CA ASN A 346 2.47 -22.35 -19.81
C ASN A 346 2.14 -22.36 -18.31
N ALA A 347 1.30 -21.42 -17.85
CA ALA A 347 0.77 -21.42 -16.49
C ALA A 347 0.00 -22.73 -16.22
N PHE A 348 -0.89 -23.11 -17.14
CA PHE A 348 -1.63 -24.37 -17.04
C PHE A 348 -0.69 -25.59 -17.00
N LYS A 349 0.29 -25.65 -17.90
CA LYS A 349 1.31 -26.72 -17.92
C LYS A 349 2.08 -26.80 -16.60
N LEU A 350 2.39 -25.65 -16.00
CA LEU A 350 3.09 -25.55 -14.73
C LEU A 350 2.21 -26.02 -13.56
N LEU A 351 0.91 -25.71 -13.59
CA LEU A 351 -0.07 -26.22 -12.62
C LEU A 351 -0.30 -27.73 -12.70
N MET A 352 -0.15 -28.33 -13.88
CA MET A 352 -0.23 -29.80 -14.05
C MET A 352 0.94 -30.54 -13.38
N GLN A 353 2.00 -29.86 -12.97
CA GLN A 353 3.14 -30.46 -12.27
C GLN A 353 2.90 -30.65 -10.78
N LEU A 354 1.83 -30.08 -10.20
CA LEU A 354 1.53 -30.24 -8.79
C LEU A 354 1.10 -31.67 -8.45
N SER A 355 1.64 -32.19 -7.35
CA SER A 355 1.23 -33.45 -6.77
C SER A 355 -0.16 -33.36 -6.12
N LYS A 356 -0.85 -34.51 -6.00
CA LYS A 356 -2.15 -34.60 -5.30
C LYS A 356 -2.06 -34.11 -3.84
N ASN A 357 -0.93 -34.34 -3.18
CA ASN A 357 -0.70 -33.90 -1.81
C ASN A 357 -0.63 -32.37 -1.71
N GLU A 358 0.05 -31.71 -2.66
CA GLU A 358 0.11 -30.25 -2.71
C GLU A 358 -1.27 -29.63 -2.94
N TRP A 359 -2.08 -30.21 -3.82
CA TRP A 359 -3.48 -29.80 -3.99
C TRP A 359 -4.29 -29.93 -2.70
N GLY A 360 -4.13 -31.04 -1.97
CA GLY A 360 -4.79 -31.28 -0.69
C GLY A 360 -4.41 -30.28 0.41
N ARG A 361 -3.22 -29.65 0.33
CA ARG A 361 -2.76 -28.65 1.30
C ARG A 361 -3.41 -27.28 1.11
N ILE A 362 -3.93 -26.95 -0.08
CA ILE A 362 -4.39 -25.60 -0.41
C ILE A 362 -5.63 -25.21 0.41
N LEU A 363 -6.69 -26.04 0.36
CA LEU A 363 -7.95 -25.74 1.03
C LEU A 363 -7.82 -25.52 2.55
N PRO A 364 -7.14 -26.39 3.33
CA PRO A 364 -6.94 -26.14 4.75
C PRO A 364 -6.10 -24.88 4.97
N SER A 365 -5.07 -24.64 4.15
CA SER A 365 -4.22 -23.44 4.25
C SER A 365 -5.01 -22.15 4.07
N VAL A 366 -5.94 -22.11 3.10
CA VAL A 366 -6.89 -20.99 2.93
C VAL A 366 -7.74 -20.80 4.19
N GLY A 367 -8.34 -21.88 4.70
CA GLY A 367 -9.20 -21.82 5.88
C GLY A 367 -8.49 -21.28 7.12
N TYR A 368 -7.28 -21.78 7.42
CA TYR A 368 -6.51 -21.34 8.58
C TYR A 368 -6.05 -19.88 8.47
N SER A 369 -5.52 -19.46 7.31
CA SER A 369 -5.15 -18.04 7.13
C SER A 369 -6.36 -17.13 7.20
N PHE A 370 -7.47 -17.51 6.58
CA PHE A 370 -8.72 -16.75 6.65
C PHE A 370 -9.20 -16.58 8.10
N LEU A 371 -9.18 -17.65 8.90
CA LEU A 371 -9.53 -17.59 10.32
C LEU A 371 -8.61 -16.64 11.11
N ARG A 372 -7.29 -16.67 10.87
CA ARG A 372 -6.34 -15.75 11.52
C ARG A 372 -6.60 -14.30 11.12
N VAL A 373 -6.87 -14.04 9.83
CA VAL A 373 -7.21 -12.71 9.32
C VAL A 373 -8.49 -12.18 9.99
N VAL A 374 -9.54 -13.00 10.06
CA VAL A 374 -10.79 -12.64 10.74
C VAL A 374 -10.56 -12.41 12.23
N ALA A 375 -9.79 -13.28 12.90
CA ALA A 375 -9.47 -13.13 14.32
C ALA A 375 -8.72 -11.82 14.60
N ALA A 376 -7.69 -11.50 13.81
CA ALA A 376 -6.95 -10.25 13.94
C ALA A 376 -7.86 -9.03 13.75
N GLN A 377 -8.76 -9.06 12.76
CA GLN A 377 -9.71 -7.95 12.54
C GLN A 377 -10.73 -7.80 13.67
N VAL A 378 -11.30 -8.90 14.16
CA VAL A 378 -12.25 -8.85 15.28
C VAL A 378 -11.57 -8.28 16.53
N ILE A 379 -10.36 -8.74 16.85
CA ILE A 379 -9.58 -8.22 17.97
C ILE A 379 -9.29 -6.74 17.78
N ALA A 380 -8.88 -6.32 16.58
CA ALA A 380 -8.65 -4.90 16.27
C ALA A 380 -9.92 -4.07 16.53
N LEU A 381 -11.06 -4.46 15.95
CA LEU A 381 -12.32 -3.74 16.08
C LEU A 381 -12.75 -3.54 17.54
N ILE A 382 -12.59 -4.57 18.38
CA ILE A 382 -12.99 -4.54 19.78
C ILE A 382 -12.35 -3.37 20.53
N TRP A 383 -11.09 -3.04 20.24
CA TRP A 383 -10.37 -1.98 20.95
C TRP A 383 -10.26 -0.68 20.15
N THR A 384 -10.03 -0.75 18.84
CA THR A 384 -9.80 0.44 18.01
C THR A 384 -11.06 1.27 17.85
N VAL A 385 -12.24 0.64 17.81
CA VAL A 385 -13.50 1.39 17.66
C VAL A 385 -13.80 2.22 18.91
N PRO A 386 -13.81 1.65 20.15
CA PRO A 386 -13.97 2.45 21.36
C PRO A 386 -12.89 3.53 21.53
N VAL A 387 -11.62 3.16 21.36
CA VAL A 387 -10.51 4.11 21.54
C VAL A 387 -10.54 5.21 20.49
N GLY A 388 -10.76 4.86 19.22
CA GLY A 388 -10.83 5.83 18.14
C GLY A 388 -11.97 6.83 18.30
N VAL A 389 -13.15 6.36 18.75
CA VAL A 389 -14.28 7.25 19.07
C VAL A 389 -13.94 8.15 20.26
N ALA A 390 -13.36 7.60 21.33
CA ALA A 390 -12.98 8.40 22.51
C ALA A 390 -11.99 9.52 22.16
N ILE A 391 -11.03 9.24 21.27
CA ILE A 391 -10.06 10.22 20.77
C ILE A 391 -10.75 11.23 19.85
N GLY A 392 -11.46 10.77 18.82
CA GLY A 392 -12.03 11.64 17.79
C GLY A 392 -13.18 12.52 18.29
N MET A 393 -13.89 12.12 19.35
CA MET A 393 -14.91 12.95 19.98
C MET A 393 -14.35 14.06 20.89
N ASN A 394 -13.04 14.07 21.19
CA ASN A 394 -12.42 15.07 22.05
C ASN A 394 -11.19 15.70 21.38
N LYS A 395 -11.34 16.93 20.88
CA LYS A 395 -10.28 17.68 20.18
C LYS A 395 -8.98 17.76 20.98
N LYS A 396 -9.03 17.94 22.31
CA LYS A 396 -7.82 18.03 23.15
C LYS A 396 -7.08 16.69 23.22
N VAL A 397 -7.82 15.59 23.36
CA VAL A 397 -7.25 14.24 23.39
C VAL A 397 -6.66 13.88 22.02
N ALA A 398 -7.37 14.21 20.94
CA ALA A 398 -6.89 14.04 19.57
C ALA A 398 -5.55 14.76 19.33
N ASN A 399 -5.44 16.02 19.74
CA ASN A 399 -4.22 16.82 19.54
C ASN A 399 -2.98 16.22 20.25
N VAL A 400 -3.17 15.50 21.35
CA VAL A 400 -2.07 14.87 22.12
C VAL A 400 -1.79 13.45 21.63
N LEU A 401 -2.83 12.63 21.45
CA LEU A 401 -2.67 11.20 21.16
C LEU A 401 -2.43 10.91 19.69
N GLN A 402 -2.96 11.69 18.74
CA GLN A 402 -2.75 11.41 17.31
C GLN A 402 -1.26 11.40 16.93
N PRO A 403 -0.42 12.38 17.32
CA PRO A 403 1.01 12.35 17.01
C PRO A 403 1.71 11.10 17.58
N ILE A 404 1.36 10.71 18.80
CA ILE A 404 1.93 9.51 19.45
C ILE A 404 1.51 8.26 18.68
N ILE A 405 0.23 8.14 18.35
CA ILE A 405 -0.32 7.01 17.59
C ILE A 405 0.31 6.94 16.19
N GLN A 406 0.53 8.07 15.51
CA GLN A 406 1.22 8.14 14.22
C GLN A 406 2.64 7.58 14.28
N VAL A 407 3.40 7.97 15.30
CA VAL A 407 4.76 7.45 15.51
C VAL A 407 4.75 5.96 15.78
N VAL A 408 3.91 5.50 16.70
CA VAL A 408 3.82 4.06 17.06
C VAL A 408 3.34 3.23 15.87
N ALA A 409 2.35 3.72 15.11
CA ALA A 409 1.82 3.06 13.92
C ALA A 409 2.81 3.01 12.75
N SER A 410 3.83 3.87 12.76
CA SER A 410 4.88 3.88 11.74
C SER A 410 5.96 2.83 11.98
N ILE A 411 5.99 2.20 13.17
CA ILE A 411 6.91 1.11 13.50
C ILE A 411 6.44 -0.16 12.78
N PRO A 412 7.24 -0.73 11.86
CA PRO A 412 6.83 -1.91 11.12
C PRO A 412 6.68 -3.12 12.06
N ALA A 413 5.50 -3.73 12.03
CA ALA A 413 5.19 -4.89 12.86
C ALA A 413 6.19 -6.04 12.64
N THR A 414 6.67 -6.20 11.40
CA THR A 414 7.64 -7.22 11.02
C THR A 414 8.97 -7.08 11.78
N ALA A 415 9.43 -5.87 12.06
CA ALA A 415 10.66 -5.66 12.82
C ALA A 415 10.53 -6.09 14.29
N LEU A 416 9.32 -6.05 14.83
CA LEU A 416 9.00 -6.52 16.19
C LEU A 416 8.72 -8.02 16.22
N PHE A 417 8.54 -8.66 15.05
CA PHE A 417 8.18 -10.07 14.97
C PHE A 417 9.16 -11.03 15.65
N PRO A 418 10.49 -10.89 15.50
CA PRO A 418 11.44 -11.72 16.24
C PRO A 418 11.24 -11.67 17.75
N VAL A 419 10.91 -10.50 18.31
CA VAL A 419 10.64 -10.33 19.75
C VAL A 419 9.34 -11.03 20.15
N ILE A 420 8.29 -10.90 19.33
CA ILE A 420 7.01 -11.59 19.53
C ILE A 420 7.21 -13.10 19.52
N LEU A 421 8.00 -13.62 18.57
CA LEU A 421 8.34 -15.04 18.50
C LEU A 421 9.06 -15.49 19.77
N ILE A 422 10.12 -14.82 20.21
CA ILE A 422 10.84 -15.18 21.44
C ILE A 422 9.88 -15.34 22.63
N TYR A 423 8.87 -14.47 22.74
CA TYR A 423 7.91 -14.49 23.85
C TYR A 423 6.82 -15.57 23.72
N PHE A 424 6.28 -15.79 22.52
CA PHE A 424 5.14 -16.71 22.32
C PHE A 424 5.55 -18.12 21.90
N MET A 425 6.77 -18.34 21.41
CA MET A 425 7.18 -19.65 20.89
C MET A 425 7.12 -20.77 21.93
N ASN A 426 7.38 -20.46 23.21
CA ASN A 426 7.33 -21.44 24.30
C ASN A 426 5.96 -21.52 25.00
N LYS A 427 4.93 -20.83 24.48
CA LYS A 427 3.58 -20.78 25.07
C LYS A 427 2.57 -21.57 24.25
N LEU A 428 1.45 -21.94 24.89
CA LEU A 428 0.33 -22.60 24.21
C LEU A 428 -0.14 -21.73 23.03
N GLY A 429 -0.17 -22.32 21.83
CA GLY A 429 -0.53 -21.62 20.59
C GLY A 429 0.65 -21.15 19.74
N GLY A 430 1.86 -21.06 20.30
CA GLY A 430 3.13 -20.88 19.57
C GLY A 430 3.06 -19.87 18.42
N LEU A 431 3.48 -20.32 17.23
CA LEU A 431 3.48 -19.51 16.00
C LEU A 431 2.08 -19.00 15.63
N ASN A 432 0.99 -19.75 15.87
CA ASN A 432 -0.36 -19.30 15.50
C ASN A 432 -0.75 -17.99 16.18
N ILE A 433 -0.45 -17.86 17.49
CA ILE A 433 -0.74 -16.64 18.24
C ILE A 433 0.21 -15.53 17.81
N ALA A 434 1.51 -15.84 17.63
CA ALA A 434 2.47 -14.87 17.12
C ALA A 434 2.05 -14.32 15.75
N SER A 435 1.52 -15.18 14.86
CA SER A 435 1.00 -14.76 13.55
C SER A 435 -0.18 -13.80 13.68
N VAL A 436 -1.17 -14.11 14.51
CA VAL A 436 -2.33 -13.24 14.75
C VAL A 436 -1.90 -11.90 15.36
N ILE A 437 -0.94 -11.89 16.30
CA ILE A 437 -0.42 -10.66 16.89
C ILE A 437 0.31 -9.82 15.85
N LEU A 438 1.13 -10.44 14.99
CA LEU A 438 1.80 -9.72 13.91
C LEU A 438 0.80 -9.08 12.94
N MET A 439 -0.20 -9.86 12.53
CA MET A 439 -1.32 -9.39 11.70
C MET A 439 -2.07 -8.23 12.38
N LEU A 440 -2.37 -8.35 13.67
CA LEU A 440 -3.05 -7.31 14.45
C LEU A 440 -2.23 -6.01 14.48
N MET A 441 -0.95 -6.11 14.81
CA MET A 441 -0.03 -4.96 14.86
C MET A 441 0.13 -4.27 13.50
N GLY A 442 0.06 -5.03 12.40
CA GLY A 442 0.09 -4.48 11.05
C GLY A 442 -1.21 -3.82 10.61
N THR A 443 -2.36 -4.13 11.24
CA THR A 443 -3.68 -3.80 10.67
C THR A 443 -4.56 -2.89 11.52
N GLN A 444 -4.40 -2.91 12.83
CA GLN A 444 -5.23 -2.15 13.77
C GLN A 444 -5.18 -0.64 13.54
N TRP A 445 -4.04 -0.12 13.08
CA TRP A 445 -3.85 1.31 12.88
C TRP A 445 -4.74 1.87 11.78
N TYR A 446 -4.97 1.11 10.69
CA TYR A 446 -5.89 1.52 9.63
C TYR A 446 -7.30 1.75 10.14
N ILE A 447 -7.79 0.84 11.00
CA ILE A 447 -9.12 0.95 11.61
C ILE A 447 -9.14 2.13 12.58
N LEU A 448 -8.13 2.24 13.46
CA LEU A 448 -8.07 3.30 14.46
C LEU A 448 -8.08 4.70 13.83
N PHE A 449 -7.22 4.97 12.84
CA PHE A 449 -7.15 6.29 12.20
C PHE A 449 -8.45 6.65 11.48
N ASN A 450 -9.05 5.70 10.76
CA ASN A 450 -10.31 5.95 10.08
C ASN A 450 -11.45 6.21 11.08
N VAL A 451 -11.51 5.46 12.20
CA VAL A 451 -12.50 5.71 13.25
C VAL A 451 -12.30 7.09 13.90
N ILE A 452 -11.05 7.49 14.17
CA ILE A 452 -10.74 8.83 14.69
C ILE A 452 -11.25 9.90 13.72
N ALA A 453 -10.92 9.77 12.43
CA ALA A 453 -11.35 10.71 11.39
C ALA A 453 -12.88 10.78 11.29
N GLY A 454 -13.56 9.62 11.26
CA GLY A 454 -15.02 9.56 11.22
C GLY A 454 -15.69 10.17 12.44
N ALA A 455 -15.12 9.97 13.64
CA ALA A 455 -15.64 10.57 14.87
C ALA A 455 -15.41 12.09 14.94
N MET A 456 -14.30 12.59 14.40
CA MET A 456 -14.02 14.04 14.28
C MET A 456 -14.94 14.71 13.26
N ALA A 457 -15.29 14.01 12.17
CA ALA A 457 -16.17 14.51 11.12
C ALA A 457 -17.64 14.63 11.54
N ILE A 458 -18.04 14.13 12.73
CA ILE A 458 -19.41 14.27 13.23
C ILE A 458 -19.71 15.76 13.48
N PRO A 459 -20.72 16.34 12.80
CA PRO A 459 -21.10 17.75 12.98
C PRO A 459 -21.40 18.10 14.44
N GLU A 460 -20.98 19.30 14.86
CA GLU A 460 -21.24 19.79 16.22
C GLU A 460 -22.74 19.96 16.50
N ASP A 461 -23.54 20.29 15.48
CA ASP A 461 -24.99 20.42 15.61
C ASP A 461 -25.66 19.09 15.99
N LEU A 462 -25.22 17.97 15.40
CA LEU A 462 -25.71 16.63 15.75
C LEU A 462 -25.28 16.25 17.18
N LYS A 463 -24.06 16.61 17.58
CA LYS A 463 -23.61 16.41 18.97
C LYS A 463 -24.46 17.24 19.95
N ALA A 464 -24.73 18.50 19.63
CA ALA A 464 -25.58 19.37 20.44
C ALA A 464 -27.02 18.86 20.52
N ALA A 465 -27.61 18.44 19.39
CA ALA A 465 -28.94 17.83 19.34
C ALA A 465 -29.04 16.60 20.26
N THR A 466 -28.06 15.68 20.22
CA THR A 466 -28.09 14.53 21.14
C THR A 466 -28.05 14.92 22.61
N LYS A 467 -27.36 16.01 22.96
CA LYS A 467 -27.34 16.56 24.32
C LYS A 467 -28.70 17.13 24.72
N THR A 468 -29.35 17.89 23.83
CA THR A 468 -30.68 18.47 24.06
C THR A 468 -31.75 17.39 24.22
N PHE A 469 -31.72 16.33 23.40
CA PHE A 469 -32.66 15.21 23.50
C PHE A 469 -32.31 14.19 24.60
N GLY A 470 -31.27 14.42 25.41
CA GLY A 470 -30.88 13.50 26.49
C GLY A 470 -30.37 12.15 26.01
N ILE A 471 -29.89 12.04 24.76
CA ILE A 471 -29.40 10.79 24.17
C ILE A 471 -27.98 10.52 24.68
N ASN A 472 -27.86 9.61 25.65
CA ASN A 472 -26.61 9.27 26.32
C ASN A 472 -26.25 7.77 26.23
N GLY A 473 -25.00 7.43 26.57
CA GLY A 473 -24.51 6.05 26.68
C GLY A 473 -24.72 5.23 25.40
N TRP A 474 -25.28 4.03 25.54
CA TRP A 474 -25.50 3.11 24.42
C TRP A 474 -26.48 3.64 23.36
N LYS A 475 -27.46 4.47 23.74
CA LYS A 475 -28.37 5.10 22.78
C LYS A 475 -27.60 6.05 21.86
N LYS A 476 -26.67 6.83 22.42
CA LYS A 476 -25.77 7.71 21.64
C LYS A 476 -24.90 6.91 20.67
N TRP A 477 -24.40 5.76 21.10
CA TRP A 477 -23.63 4.85 20.25
C TRP A 477 -24.42 4.35 19.04
N LYS A 478 -25.65 3.87 19.27
CA LYS A 478 -26.51 3.33 18.20
C LYS A 478 -27.08 4.38 17.25
N VAL A 479 -27.42 5.56 17.75
CA VAL A 479 -28.17 6.56 16.97
C VAL A 479 -27.25 7.58 16.29
N LEU A 480 -26.14 7.96 16.94
CA LEU A 480 -25.24 8.98 16.42
C LEU A 480 -23.90 8.37 15.99
N ILE A 481 -23.18 7.75 16.92
CA ILE A 481 -21.75 7.44 16.72
C ILE A 481 -21.56 6.37 15.65
N LEU A 482 -22.09 5.16 15.85
CA LEU A 482 -21.90 4.05 14.91
C LEU A 482 -22.41 4.39 13.50
N PRO A 483 -23.62 4.97 13.32
CA PRO A 483 -24.07 5.43 12.01
C PRO A 483 -23.09 6.41 11.34
N SER A 484 -22.60 7.41 12.08
CA SER A 484 -21.74 8.45 11.51
C SER A 484 -20.35 7.95 11.14
N ILE A 485 -19.77 7.06 11.96
CA ILE A 485 -18.43 6.51 11.70
C ILE A 485 -18.45 5.32 10.74
N PHE A 486 -19.61 4.73 10.44
CA PHE A 486 -19.71 3.50 9.66
C PHE A 486 -19.00 3.56 8.29
N PRO A 487 -19.15 4.62 7.47
CA PRO A 487 -18.44 4.72 6.20
C PRO A 487 -16.91 4.67 6.37
N TYR A 488 -16.40 5.43 7.35
CA TYR A 488 -14.99 5.46 7.68
C TYR A 488 -14.50 4.13 8.23
N LEU A 489 -15.29 3.47 9.09
CA LEU A 489 -14.98 2.16 9.64
C LEU A 489 -14.84 1.12 8.52
N LEU A 490 -15.73 1.13 7.53
CA LEU A 490 -15.62 0.26 6.36
C LEU A 490 -14.33 0.52 5.59
N THR A 491 -13.98 1.79 5.35
CA THR A 491 -12.71 2.16 4.71
C THR A 491 -11.52 1.63 5.49
N GLY A 492 -11.48 1.82 6.81
CA GLY A 492 -10.44 1.29 7.67
C GLY A 492 -10.34 -0.23 7.63
N MET A 493 -11.46 -0.96 7.68
CA MET A 493 -11.47 -2.42 7.65
C MET A 493 -11.04 -3.01 6.30
N VAL A 494 -11.42 -2.39 5.19
CA VAL A 494 -11.01 -2.83 3.84
C VAL A 494 -9.49 -2.73 3.71
N THR A 495 -8.91 -1.58 4.08
CA THR A 495 -7.47 -1.39 4.03
C THR A 495 -6.74 -2.31 5.02
N ALA A 496 -7.29 -2.47 6.23
CA ALA A 496 -6.78 -3.41 7.23
C ALA A 496 -6.78 -4.86 6.72
N THR A 497 -7.81 -5.27 5.98
CA THR A 497 -7.88 -6.62 5.38
C THR A 497 -6.71 -6.87 4.43
N GLY A 498 -6.43 -5.92 3.52
CA GLY A 498 -5.30 -6.02 2.60
C GLY A 498 -3.96 -6.13 3.33
N GLY A 499 -3.74 -5.28 4.34
CA GLY A 499 -2.56 -5.36 5.21
C GLY A 499 -2.44 -6.70 5.95
N CYS A 500 -3.57 -7.29 6.37
CA CYS A 500 -3.62 -8.54 7.10
C CYS A 500 -3.14 -9.73 6.26
N TRP A 501 -3.60 -9.80 5.00
CA TRP A 501 -3.15 -10.82 4.06
C TRP A 501 -1.65 -10.69 3.76
N ASN A 502 -1.12 -9.48 3.60
CA ASN A 502 0.33 -9.29 3.46
C ASN A 502 1.10 -9.73 4.73
N ALA A 503 0.60 -9.38 5.91
CA ALA A 503 1.15 -9.83 7.20
C ALA A 503 1.14 -11.35 7.33
N SER A 504 0.10 -12.04 6.82
CA SER A 504 -0.01 -13.50 6.87
C SER A 504 1.21 -14.21 6.29
N ILE A 505 1.73 -13.71 5.17
CA ILE A 505 2.80 -14.36 4.41
C ILE A 505 4.10 -14.38 5.20
N VAL A 506 4.41 -13.27 5.87
CA VAL A 506 5.61 -13.15 6.70
C VAL A 506 5.41 -13.84 8.06
N SER A 507 4.18 -13.81 8.57
CA SER A 507 3.89 -14.27 9.92
C SER A 507 3.71 -15.79 10.05
N GLU A 508 3.32 -16.46 8.97
CA GLU A 508 2.98 -17.88 8.99
C GLU A 508 4.17 -18.80 8.67
N TYR A 509 5.26 -18.23 8.15
CA TYR A 509 6.48 -18.94 7.80
C TYR A 509 7.69 -18.05 8.04
N VAL A 510 8.58 -18.46 8.94
CA VAL A 510 9.69 -17.62 9.40
C VAL A 510 10.91 -18.47 9.77
N ASN A 511 12.10 -17.99 9.39
CA ASN A 511 13.37 -18.56 9.82
C ASN A 511 13.86 -17.82 11.08
N PHE A 512 13.96 -18.53 12.20
CA PHE A 512 14.36 -17.95 13.48
C PHE A 512 15.28 -18.91 14.25
N GLY A 513 16.41 -18.41 14.77
CA GLY A 513 17.38 -19.24 15.51
C GLY A 513 17.91 -20.44 14.71
N GLY A 514 18.08 -20.29 13.39
CA GLY A 514 18.51 -21.36 12.48
C GLY A 514 17.47 -22.45 12.20
N LYS A 515 16.22 -22.29 12.66
CA LYS A 515 15.12 -23.23 12.41
C LYS A 515 14.01 -22.55 11.62
N THR A 516 13.50 -23.24 10.60
CA THR A 516 12.29 -22.84 9.89
C THR A 516 11.07 -23.21 10.72
N MET A 517 10.29 -22.21 11.10
CA MET A 517 9.04 -22.36 11.82
C MET A 517 7.90 -22.00 10.88
N SER A 518 6.92 -22.90 10.78
CA SER A 518 5.80 -22.75 9.85
C SER A 518 4.50 -23.20 10.51
N THR A 519 3.40 -22.55 10.14
CA THR A 519 2.04 -22.97 10.47
C THR A 519 1.26 -23.30 9.20
N ILE A 520 0.13 -24.00 9.34
CA ILE A 520 -0.76 -24.26 8.21
C ILE A 520 -1.40 -22.94 7.80
N GLY A 521 -1.12 -22.48 6.59
CA GLY A 521 -1.60 -21.19 6.10
C GLY A 521 -1.21 -20.95 4.64
N LEU A 522 -2.04 -20.19 3.93
CA LEU A 522 -1.82 -19.82 2.54
C LEU A 522 -0.57 -18.94 2.41
N GLY A 523 -0.32 -18.07 3.39
CA GLY A 523 0.91 -17.29 3.46
C GLY A 523 2.14 -18.18 3.63
N ALA A 524 2.04 -19.23 4.46
CA ALA A 524 3.11 -20.21 4.59
C ALA A 524 3.38 -20.99 3.30
N LEU A 525 2.34 -21.34 2.52
CA LEU A 525 2.54 -22.00 1.22
C LEU A 525 3.29 -21.09 0.23
N ILE A 526 2.98 -19.79 0.19
CA ILE A 526 3.69 -18.83 -0.66
C ILE A 526 5.15 -18.73 -0.24
N SER A 527 5.42 -18.51 1.04
CA SER A 527 6.79 -18.37 1.56
C SER A 527 7.62 -19.65 1.39
N GLU A 528 7.05 -20.82 1.68
CA GLU A 528 7.70 -22.12 1.47
C GLU A 528 8.00 -22.37 -0.02
N ALA A 529 7.05 -22.07 -0.90
CA ALA A 529 7.22 -22.25 -2.34
C ALA A 529 8.29 -21.31 -2.91
N THR A 530 8.34 -20.07 -2.43
CA THR A 530 9.40 -19.11 -2.73
C THR A 530 10.75 -19.63 -2.26
N GLU A 531 10.89 -20.06 -1.00
CA GLU A 531 12.17 -20.54 -0.46
C GLU A 531 12.69 -21.76 -1.22
N LYS A 532 11.80 -22.74 -1.52
CA LYS A 532 12.15 -23.98 -2.23
C LYS A 532 12.27 -23.80 -3.75
N GLY A 533 11.85 -22.66 -4.30
CA GLY A 533 11.75 -22.46 -5.75
C GLY A 533 10.69 -23.37 -6.41
N ASN A 534 9.66 -23.77 -5.67
CA ASN A 534 8.52 -24.53 -6.18
C ASN A 534 7.53 -23.58 -6.87
N TYR A 535 7.85 -23.20 -8.12
CA TYR A 535 7.02 -22.30 -8.92
C TYR A 535 5.58 -22.81 -9.15
N PRO A 536 5.32 -24.12 -9.36
CA PRO A 536 3.96 -24.67 -9.39
C PRO A 536 3.13 -24.29 -8.17
N LEU A 537 3.64 -24.60 -6.97
CA LEU A 537 2.96 -24.28 -5.71
C LEU A 537 2.83 -22.77 -5.50
N LEU A 538 3.86 -22.00 -5.85
CA LEU A 538 3.86 -20.54 -5.74
C LEU A 538 2.74 -19.91 -6.59
N LEU A 539 2.61 -20.35 -7.84
CA LEU A 539 1.61 -19.85 -8.77
C LEU A 539 0.20 -20.13 -8.26
N ILE A 540 -0.11 -21.37 -7.88
CA ILE A 540 -1.47 -21.70 -7.42
C ILE A 540 -1.80 -21.03 -6.09
N ALA A 541 -0.86 -20.98 -5.13
CA ALA A 541 -1.09 -20.33 -3.85
C ALA A 541 -1.38 -18.83 -4.02
N THR A 542 -0.67 -18.19 -4.95
CA THR A 542 -0.90 -16.78 -5.31
C THR A 542 -2.24 -16.57 -6.00
N ILE A 543 -2.61 -17.42 -6.98
CA ILE A 543 -3.92 -17.37 -7.64
C ILE A 543 -5.04 -17.49 -6.61
N ILE A 544 -4.95 -18.47 -5.72
CA ILE A 544 -5.96 -18.72 -4.68
C ILE A 544 -6.04 -17.53 -3.72
N MET A 545 -4.90 -16.94 -3.32
CA MET A 545 -4.91 -15.74 -2.49
C MET A 545 -5.63 -14.58 -3.19
N CYS A 546 -5.31 -14.31 -4.47
CA CYS A 546 -6.00 -13.28 -5.25
C CYS A 546 -7.51 -13.54 -5.34
N ILE A 547 -7.94 -14.79 -5.58
CA ILE A 547 -9.35 -15.16 -5.63
C ILE A 547 -10.03 -14.88 -4.29
N VAL A 548 -9.41 -15.26 -3.17
CA VAL A 548 -9.97 -15.05 -1.83
C VAL A 548 -10.07 -13.55 -1.53
N VAL A 549 -9.00 -12.78 -1.72
CA VAL A 549 -8.97 -11.33 -1.45
C VAL A 549 -9.99 -10.59 -2.31
N VAL A 550 -9.97 -10.80 -3.63
CA VAL A 550 -10.93 -10.18 -4.56
C VAL A 550 -12.35 -10.65 -4.27
N GLY A 551 -12.52 -11.93 -3.91
CA GLY A 551 -13.80 -12.52 -3.52
C GLY A 551 -14.40 -11.82 -2.30
N VAL A 552 -13.62 -11.63 -1.24
CA VAL A 552 -14.03 -10.87 -0.04
C VAL A 552 -14.34 -9.42 -0.39
N ASN A 553 -13.51 -8.75 -1.20
CA ASN A 553 -13.75 -7.38 -1.66
C ASN A 553 -15.07 -7.23 -2.40
N LYS A 554 -15.37 -8.13 -3.33
CA LYS A 554 -16.59 -8.08 -4.14
C LYS A 554 -17.85 -8.51 -3.37
N THR A 555 -17.76 -9.50 -2.48
CA THR A 555 -18.94 -10.11 -1.84
C THR A 555 -19.30 -9.45 -0.51
N LEU A 556 -18.31 -9.11 0.30
CA LEU A 556 -18.50 -8.51 1.61
C LEU A 556 -18.38 -6.98 1.53
N TRP A 557 -17.20 -6.48 1.16
CA TRP A 557 -16.90 -5.05 1.27
C TRP A 557 -17.76 -4.17 0.37
N LYS A 558 -17.91 -4.55 -0.91
CA LYS A 558 -18.76 -3.80 -1.84
C LYS A 558 -20.22 -3.69 -1.36
N ARG A 559 -20.78 -4.76 -0.79
CA ARG A 559 -22.15 -4.75 -0.27
C ARG A 559 -22.29 -3.84 0.94
N LEU A 560 -21.31 -3.88 1.86
CA LEU A 560 -21.29 -3.00 3.02
C LEU A 560 -21.14 -1.53 2.63
N TYR A 561 -20.33 -1.22 1.61
CA TYR A 561 -20.22 0.15 1.09
C TYR A 561 -21.53 0.67 0.50
N VAL A 562 -22.24 -0.14 -0.28
CA VAL A 562 -23.56 0.23 -0.81
C VAL A 562 -24.54 0.51 0.34
N LEU A 563 -24.57 -0.36 1.36
CA LEU A 563 -25.38 -0.14 2.57
C LEU A 563 -25.00 1.18 3.27
N SER A 564 -23.71 1.50 3.31
CA SER A 564 -23.20 2.73 3.89
C SER A 564 -23.67 3.98 3.13
N GLU A 565 -23.63 3.94 1.80
CA GLU A 565 -24.15 5.02 0.96
C GLU A 565 -25.65 5.22 1.12
N GLU A 566 -26.41 4.13 1.21
CA GLU A 566 -27.89 4.18 1.24
C GLU A 566 -28.46 4.59 2.60
N LYS A 567 -27.82 4.17 3.70
CA LYS A 567 -28.39 4.29 5.04
C LYS A 567 -27.69 5.30 5.96
N PHE A 568 -26.40 5.53 5.72
CA PHE A 568 -25.54 6.25 6.67
C PHE A 568 -24.88 7.49 6.08
N LYS A 569 -25.19 7.85 4.83
CA LYS A 569 -24.75 9.11 4.24
C LYS A 569 -25.52 10.26 4.90
N ILE A 570 -24.82 11.05 5.71
CA ILE A 570 -25.34 12.30 6.24
C ILE A 570 -25.18 13.32 5.10
N GLU A 571 -26.24 13.55 4.34
CA GLU A 571 -26.30 14.70 3.43
C GLU A 571 -26.46 15.94 4.30
N LEU A 572 -25.38 16.73 4.37
CA LEU A 572 -25.36 18.06 4.98
C LEU A 572 -25.98 19.07 4.02
#